data_AF-A0A7S0YX28-F1
#
_entry.id   AF-A0A7S0YX28-F1
#
_cell.length_a   1.000
_cell.length_b   1.000
_cell.length_c   1.000
_cell.angle_alpha   90.00
_cell.angle_beta   90.00
_cell.angle_gamma   90.00
#
_symmetry.space_group_name_H-M   'P 1'
#
loop_
_entity.id
_entity.type
_entity.pdbx_description
1 polymer ?
#
loop_
_entity_poly.entity_id
_entity_poly.type
_entity_poly.pdbx_seq_one_letter_code
_entity_poly.pdbx_strand_id
1 'polypeptide(L)'
;FVPPVDLEGDAVRVQHSRGEFGVRVGKVIVWDLDETLIVFNSLLTGSFHISGVKPDRERTSSLASFASKIEDRIYALAEDRFHFAALEGRNHWCLDAALQHEDVSCDPEAHDFAGDGLKMRGDEDPPPAAWERRLESIRYRQVRERYARAREGEAG
;
A
#
# COMPACT_ATOMS: atom_id res chain seq x y z
N PHE A 1 -30.60 0.42 5.58
CA PHE A 1 -30.92 -0.92 6.12
C PHE A 1 -30.38 -1.94 5.15
N VAL A 2 -29.18 -2.47 5.40
CA VAL A 2 -28.60 -3.56 4.61
C VAL A 2 -28.91 -4.84 5.39
N PRO A 3 -29.56 -5.85 4.80
CA PRO A 3 -29.85 -7.09 5.51
C PRO A 3 -28.54 -7.87 5.75
N PRO A 4 -28.46 -8.67 6.83
CA PRO A 4 -27.30 -9.49 7.09
C PRO A 4 -27.20 -10.59 6.03
N VAL A 5 -25.99 -10.77 5.49
CA VAL A 5 -25.67 -11.84 4.54
C VAL A 5 -25.40 -13.10 5.37
N ASP A 6 -26.30 -14.09 5.28
CA ASP A 6 -26.08 -15.42 5.82
C ASP A 6 -25.03 -16.14 4.97
N LEU A 7 -23.80 -16.17 5.49
CA LEU A 7 -22.72 -16.99 4.96
C LEU A 7 -22.73 -18.33 5.69
N GLU A 8 -23.65 -19.22 5.32
CA GLU A 8 -23.51 -20.66 5.56
C GLU A 8 -22.41 -21.21 4.65
N GLY A 9 -21.17 -20.90 4.98
CA GLY A 9 -19.98 -21.59 4.47
C GLY A 9 -19.59 -22.68 5.44
N ASP A 10 -19.48 -23.92 4.96
CA ASP A 10 -19.07 -25.10 5.71
C ASP A 10 -17.86 -24.82 6.60
N ALA A 11 -18.11 -24.64 7.90
CA ALA A 11 -17.07 -24.50 8.89
C ALA A 11 -16.34 -25.84 9.04
N VAL A 12 -15.11 -25.91 8.54
CA VAL A 12 -14.19 -27.02 8.84
C VAL A 12 -13.96 -27.03 10.36
N ARG A 13 -14.66 -27.93 11.07
CA ARG A 13 -14.47 -28.14 12.51
C ARG A 13 -13.19 -28.92 12.76
N VAL A 14 -12.14 -28.22 13.12
CA VAL A 14 -10.95 -28.83 13.75
C VAL A 14 -11.33 -29.22 15.18
N GLN A 15 -11.48 -30.52 15.44
CA GLN A 15 -11.68 -31.04 16.80
C GLN A 15 -10.36 -31.01 17.56
N HIS A 16 -10.24 -30.12 18.54
CA HIS A 16 -9.17 -30.17 19.54
C HIS A 16 -9.63 -30.96 20.76
N SER A 17 -8.92 -32.06 21.05
CA SER A 17 -9.06 -32.80 22.31
C SER A 17 -8.52 -31.98 23.48
N ARG A 18 -9.44 -31.49 24.30
CA ARG A 18 -9.32 -31.19 25.73
C ARG A 18 -7.98 -30.59 26.21
N GLY A 19 -7.94 -29.26 26.18
CA GLY A 19 -7.13 -28.42 27.06
C GLY A 19 -7.81 -27.07 27.15
N GLU A 20 -8.22 -26.65 28.35
CA GLU A 20 -8.82 -25.34 28.61
C GLU A 20 -7.80 -24.22 28.36
N PHE A 21 -7.58 -23.87 27.11
CA PHE A 21 -7.15 -22.53 26.75
C PHE A 21 -8.38 -21.84 26.20
N GLY A 22 -8.89 -20.84 26.91
CA GLY A 22 -9.90 -19.92 26.42
C GLY A 22 -9.34 -19.13 25.24
N VAL A 23 -9.19 -19.76 24.09
CA VAL A 23 -8.81 -19.10 22.84
C VAL A 23 -10.04 -18.35 22.39
N ARG A 24 -10.03 -17.02 22.58
CA ARG A 24 -10.99 -16.15 21.89
C ARG A 24 -10.74 -16.33 20.39
N VAL A 25 -11.68 -16.96 19.70
CA VAL A 25 -11.68 -16.99 18.24
C VAL A 25 -11.87 -15.55 17.76
N GLY A 26 -10.78 -14.94 17.29
CA GLY A 26 -10.82 -13.63 16.66
C GLY A 26 -11.39 -13.75 15.24
N LYS A 27 -12.19 -12.77 14.82
CA LYS A 27 -12.61 -12.65 13.42
C LYS A 27 -11.52 -11.93 12.64
N VAL A 28 -11.01 -12.56 11.59
CA VAL A 28 -10.12 -11.93 10.60
C VAL A 28 -10.95 -11.58 9.38
N ILE A 29 -10.91 -10.31 8.97
CA ILE A 29 -11.57 -9.86 7.74
C ILE A 29 -10.47 -9.43 6.78
N VAL A 30 -10.43 -10.08 5.61
CA VAL A 30 -9.52 -9.72 4.52
C VAL A 30 -10.31 -8.83 3.56
N TRP A 31 -9.77 -7.65 3.28
CA TRP A 31 -10.38 -6.68 2.38
C TRP A 31 -9.57 -6.58 1.09
N ASP A 32 -10.28 -6.47 -0.02
CA ASP A 32 -9.72 -5.91 -1.24
C ASP A 32 -9.80 -4.38 -1.19
N LEU A 33 -8.92 -3.68 -1.90
CA LEU A 33 -8.83 -2.22 -1.86
C LEU A 33 -9.68 -1.57 -2.96
N ASP A 34 -9.35 -1.84 -4.21
CA ASP A 34 -9.98 -1.22 -5.39
C ASP A 34 -11.38 -1.81 -5.62
N GLU A 35 -12.33 -0.95 -5.97
CA GLU A 35 -13.76 -1.25 -6.10
C GLU A 35 -14.48 -1.86 -4.87
N THR A 36 -13.77 -2.09 -3.76
CA THR A 36 -14.34 -2.62 -2.50
C THR A 36 -14.33 -1.58 -1.38
N LEU A 37 -13.14 -1.10 -1.00
CA LEU A 37 -13.03 -0.04 0.02
C LEU A 37 -13.07 1.35 -0.61
N ILE A 38 -12.50 1.49 -1.81
CA ILE A 38 -12.49 2.71 -2.59
C ILE A 38 -13.04 2.44 -3.99
N VAL A 39 -13.47 3.49 -4.68
CA VAL A 39 -13.84 3.43 -6.10
C VAL A 39 -12.85 4.30 -6.85
N PHE A 40 -12.01 3.70 -7.70
CA PHE A 40 -10.95 4.44 -8.37
C PHE A 40 -10.76 4.02 -9.82
N ASN A 41 -10.34 2.78 -10.07
CA ASN A 41 -10.05 2.32 -11.44
C ASN A 41 -11.29 2.33 -12.35
N SER A 42 -12.44 1.97 -11.79
CA SER A 42 -13.74 2.07 -12.48
C SER A 42 -14.14 3.51 -12.85
N LEU A 43 -13.66 4.53 -12.13
CA LEU A 43 -13.86 5.94 -12.50
C LEU A 43 -12.99 6.34 -13.70
N LEU A 44 -11.73 5.90 -13.73
CA LEU A 44 -10.80 6.17 -14.84
C LEU A 44 -11.25 5.50 -16.14
N THR A 45 -11.66 4.24 -16.06
CA THR A 45 -12.12 3.45 -17.21
C THR A 45 -13.55 3.79 -17.65
N GLY A 46 -14.29 4.57 -16.86
CA GLY A 46 -15.69 4.91 -17.10
C GLY A 46 -16.65 3.73 -16.93
N SER A 47 -16.20 2.64 -16.29
CA SER A 47 -16.99 1.43 -16.01
C SER A 47 -17.75 1.49 -14.69
N PHE A 48 -17.60 2.57 -13.92
CA PHE A 48 -18.37 2.80 -12.71
C PHE A 48 -19.85 3.06 -13.02
N HIS A 49 -20.74 2.26 -12.42
CA HIS A 49 -22.18 2.37 -12.59
C HIS A 49 -22.89 2.46 -11.24
N ILE A 50 -23.82 3.41 -11.13
CA ILE A 50 -24.73 3.51 -9.99
C ILE A 50 -26.05 2.88 -10.39
N SER A 51 -26.46 1.84 -9.65
CA SER A 51 -27.75 1.17 -9.89
C SER A 51 -28.90 2.17 -9.89
N GLY A 52 -29.77 2.09 -10.90
CA GLY A 52 -30.93 2.97 -11.08
C GLY A 52 -30.62 4.34 -11.71
N VAL A 53 -29.35 4.65 -11.99
CA VAL A 53 -28.96 5.88 -12.71
C VAL A 53 -28.60 5.52 -14.15
N LYS A 54 -29.22 6.20 -15.12
CA LYS A 54 -28.85 6.03 -16.54
C LYS A 54 -27.43 6.55 -16.77
N PRO A 55 -26.60 5.84 -17.53
CA PRO A 55 -25.27 6.32 -17.89
C PRO A 55 -25.42 7.62 -18.68
N ASP A 56 -24.70 8.65 -18.23
CA ASP A 56 -24.66 9.98 -18.79
C ASP A 56 -23.22 10.29 -19.16
N ARG A 57 -22.97 10.50 -20.44
CA ARG A 57 -21.61 10.67 -21.00
C ARG A 57 -20.89 11.87 -20.38
N GLU A 58 -21.61 12.94 -20.07
CA GLU A 58 -21.02 14.13 -19.47
C GLU A 58 -20.56 13.85 -18.02
N ARG A 59 -21.39 13.12 -17.26
CA ARG A 59 -21.03 12.67 -15.91
C ARG A 59 -19.87 11.71 -15.91
N THR A 60 -19.87 10.69 -16.78
CA THR A 60 -18.76 9.73 -16.90
C THR A 60 -17.46 10.46 -17.22
N SER A 61 -17.49 11.44 -18.12
CA SER A 61 -16.30 12.23 -18.48
C SER A 61 -15.81 13.11 -17.33
N SER A 62 -16.75 13.68 -16.56
CA SER A 62 -16.42 14.49 -15.38
C SER A 62 -15.81 13.65 -14.25
N LEU A 63 -16.33 12.45 -14.02
CA LEU A 63 -15.81 11.50 -13.03
C LEU A 63 -14.42 10.97 -13.41
N ALA A 64 -14.21 10.63 -14.69
CA ALA A 64 -12.88 10.24 -15.18
C ALA A 64 -11.86 11.36 -14.99
N SER A 65 -12.26 12.61 -15.28
CA SER A 65 -11.42 13.80 -15.07
C SER A 65 -11.11 14.04 -13.59
N PHE A 66 -12.04 13.74 -12.69
CA PHE A 66 -11.81 13.81 -11.25
C PHE A 66 -10.85 12.72 -10.77
N ALA A 67 -11.04 11.48 -11.23
CA ALA A 67 -10.17 10.36 -10.89
C ALA A 67 -8.73 10.58 -11.39
N SER A 68 -8.54 11.14 -12.59
CA SER A 68 -7.22 11.51 -13.11
C SER A 68 -6.51 12.54 -12.21
N LYS A 69 -7.24 13.50 -11.62
CA LYS A 69 -6.65 14.45 -10.64
C LYS A 69 -6.25 13.77 -9.33
N ILE A 70 -7.01 12.76 -8.90
CA ILE A 70 -6.64 11.95 -7.73
C ILE A 70 -5.40 11.13 -8.05
N GLU A 71 -5.34 10.52 -9.23
CA GLU A 71 -4.19 9.76 -9.72
C GLU A 71 -2.91 10.60 -9.68
N ASP A 72 -2.95 11.81 -10.27
CA ASP A 72 -1.84 12.76 -10.24
C ASP A 72 -1.40 13.07 -8.80
N ARG A 73 -2.38 13.22 -7.88
CA ARG A 73 -2.08 13.50 -6.47
C ARG A 73 -1.46 12.31 -5.75
N ILE A 74 -1.90 11.09 -6.04
CA ILE A 74 -1.33 9.85 -5.50
C ILE A 74 0.11 9.71 -6.00
N TYR A 75 0.35 9.89 -7.30
CA TYR A 75 1.70 9.82 -7.87
C TYR A 75 2.63 10.88 -7.29
N ALA A 76 2.19 12.14 -7.22
CA ALA A 76 2.99 13.21 -6.63
C ALA A 76 3.31 12.92 -5.15
N LEU A 77 2.32 12.46 -4.38
CA LEU A 77 2.55 12.07 -2.98
C LEU A 77 3.53 10.90 -2.86
N ALA A 78 3.42 9.91 -3.75
CA ALA A 78 4.29 8.74 -3.75
C ALA A 78 5.74 9.09 -4.11
N GLU A 79 5.95 9.96 -5.09
CA GLU A 79 7.29 10.41 -5.44
C GLU A 79 7.90 11.27 -4.32
N ASP A 80 7.17 12.27 -3.84
CA ASP A 80 7.67 13.24 -2.86
C ASP A 80 7.92 12.59 -1.50
N ARG A 81 7.02 11.72 -1.04
CA ARG A 81 7.03 11.19 0.33
C ARG A 81 7.42 9.72 0.44
N PHE A 82 7.35 8.93 -0.62
CA PHE A 82 7.54 7.49 -0.54
C PHE A 82 8.58 6.92 -1.51
N HIS A 83 9.44 7.79 -2.07
CA HIS A 83 10.57 7.37 -2.91
C HIS A 83 10.17 6.50 -4.10
N PHE A 84 8.99 6.76 -4.69
CA PHE A 84 8.39 5.86 -5.68
C PHE A 84 9.34 5.50 -6.83
N ALA A 85 9.95 6.47 -7.51
CA ALA A 85 10.92 6.18 -8.57
C ALA A 85 12.18 5.45 -8.07
N ALA A 86 12.58 5.65 -6.81
CA ALA A 86 13.70 4.91 -6.24
C ALA A 86 13.30 3.49 -5.81
N LEU A 87 12.02 3.17 -5.64
CA LEU A 87 11.56 1.82 -5.25
C LEU A 87 10.87 1.10 -6.40
N GLU A 88 10.81 1.70 -7.58
CA GLU A 88 10.26 1.08 -8.77
C GLU A 88 10.97 -0.25 -9.08
N GLY A 89 10.18 -1.30 -9.30
CA GLY A 89 10.68 -2.66 -9.53
C GLY A 89 11.17 -3.39 -8.28
N ARG A 90 11.09 -2.79 -7.08
CA ARG A 90 11.55 -3.34 -5.80
C ARG A 90 10.43 -3.56 -4.78
N ASN A 91 9.22 -3.85 -5.27
CA ASN A 91 8.04 -4.02 -4.42
C ASN A 91 8.10 -5.30 -3.57
N HIS A 92 7.66 -5.18 -2.33
CA HIS A 92 7.48 -6.30 -1.40
C HIS A 92 6.02 -6.57 -1.08
N TRP A 93 5.73 -7.78 -0.63
CA TRP A 93 4.38 -8.19 -0.21
C TRP A 93 3.95 -7.55 1.12
N CYS A 94 4.90 -7.12 1.96
CA CYS A 94 4.66 -6.31 3.15
C CYS A 94 5.90 -5.47 3.50
N LEU A 95 5.71 -4.48 4.38
CA LEU A 95 6.80 -3.65 4.88
C LEU A 95 7.84 -4.47 5.65
N ASP A 96 7.44 -5.45 6.47
CA ASP A 96 8.37 -6.23 7.28
C ASP A 96 9.35 -7.06 6.44
N ALA A 97 8.93 -7.52 5.27
CA ALA A 97 9.80 -8.22 4.32
C ALA A 97 10.89 -7.29 3.76
N ALA A 98 10.56 -6.02 3.53
CA ALA A 98 11.51 -5.02 3.06
C ALA A 98 12.53 -4.59 4.14
N LEU A 99 12.22 -4.81 5.42
CA LEU A 99 13.04 -4.39 6.56
C LEU A 99 14.07 -5.44 7.01
N GLN A 100 14.17 -6.58 6.33
CA GLN A 100 15.02 -7.72 6.76
C GLN A 100 16.54 -7.46 6.68
N HIS A 101 16.98 -6.44 5.94
CA HIS A 101 18.39 -6.12 5.71
C HIS A 101 18.85 -4.86 6.45
N GLU A 102 18.09 -4.50 7.48
CA GLU A 102 18.30 -3.30 8.26
C GLU A 102 19.43 -3.47 9.29
N ASP A 103 20.42 -2.57 9.26
CA ASP A 103 21.23 -2.26 10.44
C ASP A 103 20.47 -1.20 11.27
N VAL A 104 20.04 -1.57 12.48
CA VAL A 104 19.21 -0.76 13.41
C VAL A 104 19.84 0.61 13.74
N SER A 105 21.12 0.82 13.45
CA SER A 105 21.89 2.00 13.85
C SER A 105 21.80 3.20 12.92
N CYS A 106 21.16 3.10 11.76
CA CYS A 106 21.06 4.22 10.81
C CYS A 106 19.71 4.93 10.94
N ASP A 107 19.73 6.19 11.37
CA ASP A 107 18.53 7.05 11.38
C ASP A 107 18.14 7.41 9.94
N PRO A 108 16.94 7.05 9.46
CA PRO A 108 16.50 7.35 8.10
C PRO A 108 16.36 8.85 7.82
N GLU A 109 16.15 9.71 8.83
CA GLU A 109 16.06 11.16 8.61
C GLU A 109 17.43 11.82 8.42
N ALA A 110 18.50 11.17 8.88
CA ALA A 110 19.88 11.63 8.72
C ALA A 110 20.56 11.08 7.45
N HIS A 111 19.89 10.21 6.68
CA HIS A 111 20.45 9.55 5.51
C HIS A 111 20.27 10.40 4.24
N ASP A 112 21.34 10.58 3.46
CA ASP A 112 21.30 11.29 2.19
C ASP A 112 20.81 10.38 1.05
N PHE A 113 19.50 10.39 0.81
CA PHE A 113 18.86 9.63 -0.25
C PHE A 113 19.15 10.14 -1.67
N ALA A 114 19.64 11.38 -1.83
CA ALA A 114 19.92 11.95 -3.15
C ALA A 114 21.28 11.46 -3.68
N GLY A 115 22.26 11.28 -2.78
CA GLY A 115 23.63 10.87 -3.10
C GLY A 115 23.94 9.38 -2.95
N ASP A 116 23.04 8.56 -2.40
CA ASP A 116 23.36 7.17 -2.06
C ASP A 116 23.43 6.18 -3.25
N GLY A 117 23.20 6.67 -4.46
CA GLY A 117 23.37 5.89 -5.69
C GLY A 117 22.22 4.94 -6.02
N LEU A 118 21.15 4.84 -5.20
CA LEU A 118 20.06 3.89 -5.48
C LEU A 118 19.28 4.23 -6.78
N LYS A 119 19.24 5.51 -7.15
CA LYS A 119 18.64 6.02 -8.41
C LYS A 119 19.66 6.12 -9.56
N MET A 120 20.96 6.18 -9.28
CA MET A 120 21.99 6.44 -10.29
C MET A 120 22.33 5.15 -11.05
N ARG A 121 21.64 4.92 -12.18
CA ARG A 121 22.05 3.94 -13.19
C ARG A 121 22.49 4.71 -14.44
N GLY A 122 23.79 4.64 -14.71
CA GLY A 122 24.38 5.22 -15.92
C GLY A 122 25.76 4.63 -16.25
N ASP A 123 26.73 4.74 -15.36
CA ASP A 123 28.14 4.48 -15.73
C ASP A 123 29.04 3.90 -14.61
N GLU A 124 28.52 3.59 -13.42
CA GLU A 124 29.34 3.09 -12.30
C GLU A 124 29.08 1.60 -12.02
N ASP A 125 30.10 0.89 -11.52
CA ASP A 125 30.01 -0.51 -11.13
C ASP A 125 28.83 -0.69 -10.15
N PRO A 126 27.96 -1.69 -10.35
CA PRO A 126 26.81 -1.89 -9.49
C PRO A 126 27.30 -2.12 -8.05
N PRO A 127 26.72 -1.41 -7.05
CA PRO A 127 27.03 -1.70 -5.68
C PRO A 127 26.76 -3.18 -5.39
N PRO A 128 27.50 -3.80 -4.45
CA PRO A 128 27.23 -5.17 -4.06
C PRO A 128 25.74 -5.34 -3.73
N ALA A 129 25.10 -6.42 -4.17
CA ALA A 129 23.65 -6.62 -4.00
C ALA A 129 23.15 -6.50 -2.55
N ALA A 130 24.04 -6.71 -1.56
CA ALA A 130 23.75 -6.48 -0.14
C ALA A 130 23.64 -4.98 0.22
N TRP A 131 24.43 -4.12 -0.41
CA TRP A 131 24.37 -2.66 -0.27
C TRP A 131 23.08 -2.09 -0.84
N GLU A 132 22.67 -2.52 -2.02
CA GLU A 132 21.39 -2.09 -2.63
C GLU A 132 20.19 -2.46 -1.77
N ARG A 133 20.15 -3.70 -1.26
CA ARG A 133 19.09 -4.17 -0.34
C ARG A 133 19.07 -3.37 0.96
N ARG A 134 20.24 -2.93 1.45
CA ARG A 134 20.32 -2.07 2.62
C ARG A 134 19.72 -0.69 2.35
N LEU A 135 20.07 -0.05 1.22
CA LEU A 135 19.54 1.25 0.83
C LEU A 135 18.02 1.23 0.58
N GLU A 136 17.54 0.13 0.02
CA GLU A 136 16.11 -0.16 -0.14
C GLU A 136 15.42 -0.28 1.23
N SER A 137 16.00 -1.05 2.15
CA SER A 137 15.47 -1.25 3.50
C SER A 137 15.35 0.06 4.28
N ILE A 138 16.35 0.95 4.19
CA ILE A 138 16.33 2.28 4.82
C ILE A 138 15.17 3.14 4.28
N ARG A 139 14.90 3.10 2.97
CA ARG A 139 13.76 3.82 2.37
C ARG A 139 12.42 3.27 2.85
N TYR A 140 12.25 1.96 2.88
CA TYR A 140 11.03 1.34 3.40
C TYR A 140 10.81 1.65 4.89
N ARG A 141 11.88 1.83 5.68
CA ARG A 141 11.78 2.33 7.05
C ARG A 141 11.20 3.75 7.09
N GLN A 142 11.73 4.65 6.26
CA GLN A 142 11.21 6.01 6.18
C GLN A 142 9.74 6.05 5.69
N VAL A 143 9.37 5.18 4.74
CA VAL A 143 7.97 5.01 4.30
C VAL A 143 7.08 4.62 5.48
N ARG A 144 7.49 3.62 6.29
CA ARG A 144 6.77 3.18 7.48
C ARG A 144 6.57 4.31 8.48
N GLU A 145 7.62 5.06 8.77
CA GLU A 145 7.59 6.18 9.74
C GLU A 145 6.71 7.33 9.27
N ARG A 146 6.85 7.74 7.99
CA ARG A 146 6.00 8.77 7.38
C ARG A 146 4.54 8.36 7.36
N TYR A 147 4.25 7.10 7.06
CA TYR A 147 2.89 6.56 7.10
C TYR A 147 2.31 6.55 8.52
N ALA A 148 3.10 6.11 9.52
CA ALA A 148 2.67 6.11 10.93
C ALA A 148 2.33 7.52 11.42
N ARG A 149 3.22 8.50 11.14
CA ARG A 149 3.02 9.91 11.47
C ARG A 149 1.77 10.49 10.82
N ALA A 150 1.59 10.26 9.51
CA ALA A 150 0.42 10.74 8.79
C ALA A 150 -0.89 10.15 9.32
N ARG A 151 -0.88 8.87 9.72
CA ARG A 151 -2.03 8.19 10.31
C ARG A 151 -2.44 8.80 11.66
N GLU A 152 -1.48 9.29 12.43
CA GLU A 152 -1.69 9.92 13.73
C GLU A 152 -2.15 11.38 13.63
N GLY A 153 -2.24 11.92 12.41
CA GLY A 153 -2.75 13.27 12.15
C GLY A 153 -1.68 14.36 12.18
N GLU A 154 -0.41 13.99 12.31
CA GLU A 154 0.74 14.90 12.19
C GLU A 154 1.09 15.16 10.72
N ALA A 155 0.09 15.59 9.94
CA ALA A 155 0.28 15.98 8.56
C ALA A 155 0.95 17.37 8.51
N GLY A 156 2.29 17.39 8.53
CA GLY A 156 3.09 18.50 8.02
C GLY A 156 3.02 18.59 6.50
#